data_AF-A0A7S2KGP0-F1
#
_entry.id   AF-A0A7S2KGP0-F1
#
_cell.length_a   1.000
_cell.length_b   1.000
_cell.length_c   1.000
_cell.angle_alpha   90.00
_cell.angle_beta   90.00
_cell.angle_gamma   90.00
#
_symmetry.space_group_name_H-M   'P 1'
#
loop_
_entity.id
_entity.type
_entity.pdbx_description
1 polymer ?
#
loop_
_entity_poly.entity_id
_entity_poly.type
_entity_poly.pdbx_seq_one_letter_code
_entity_poly.pdbx_strand_id
1 'polypeptide(L)'
;HEVVAGTDEAGRGPLAGPVVAAAVAVLDGEDPEVLELLSAINDSKQLTAQRREQLYEELTDPRFEGRIAWCIDEAPVVDIDRFNILQASLSSMARAVRGLPTRPQA
;
A
#
# COMPACT_ATOMS: atom_id res chain seq x y z
N HIS A 1 0.24 4.96 -21.28
CA HIS A 1 1.23 4.79 -20.21
C HIS A 1 0.88 3.55 -19.41
N GLU A 2 1.90 2.81 -18.97
CA GLU A 2 1.73 1.62 -18.13
C GLU A 2 1.62 2.08 -16.67
N VAL A 3 0.50 1.77 -16.02
CA VAL A 3 0.22 2.00 -14.61
C VAL A 3 0.70 0.77 -13.84
N VAL A 4 1.78 0.97 -13.08
CA VAL A 4 2.35 -0.04 -12.20
C VAL A 4 1.84 0.18 -10.78
N ALA A 5 1.43 -0.91 -10.12
CA ALA A 5 1.07 -0.91 -8.72
C ALA A 5 2.00 -1.80 -7.90
N GLY A 6 2.40 -1.32 -6.72
CA GLY A 6 3.04 -2.11 -5.68
C GLY A 6 2.02 -2.48 -4.60
N THR A 7 2.20 -3.64 -3.97
CA THR A 7 1.40 -4.05 -2.81
C THR A 7 2.29 -4.75 -1.79
N ASP A 8 1.98 -4.57 -0.51
CA ASP A 8 2.69 -5.19 0.62
C ASP A 8 1.75 -5.35 1.82
N GLU A 9 2.12 -6.21 2.77
CA GLU A 9 1.34 -6.50 3.97
C GLU A 9 2.11 -6.32 5.30
N ALA A 10 1.38 -5.93 6.34
CA ALA A 10 1.84 -5.90 7.72
C ALA A 10 0.93 -6.74 8.61
N GLY A 11 1.47 -7.27 9.72
CA GLY A 11 0.69 -8.06 10.69
C GLY A 11 0.76 -9.58 10.50
N ARG A 12 1.70 -10.10 9.70
CA ARG A 12 1.84 -11.55 9.48
C ARG A 12 2.46 -12.34 10.64
N GLY A 13 3.24 -11.66 11.49
CA GLY A 13 4.03 -12.27 12.58
C GLY A 13 3.45 -12.17 14.01
N PRO A 14 2.65 -11.15 14.36
CA PRO A 14 2.02 -11.07 15.68
C PRO A 14 1.06 -12.23 15.99
N LEU A 15 0.90 -12.55 17.28
CA LEU A 15 -0.06 -13.56 17.78
C LEU A 15 -1.52 -13.10 17.76
N ALA A 16 -1.74 -11.78 17.64
CA ALA A 16 -3.06 -11.17 17.65
C ALA A 16 -3.08 -9.96 16.71
N GLY A 17 -4.26 -9.68 16.17
CA GLY A 17 -4.49 -8.58 15.24
C GLY A 17 -4.69 -9.05 13.80
N PRO A 18 -5.22 -8.17 12.95
CA PRO A 18 -5.45 -8.47 11.55
C PRO A 18 -4.15 -8.42 10.74
N VAL A 19 -4.23 -8.88 9.48
CA VAL A 19 -3.25 -8.53 8.46
C VAL A 19 -3.78 -7.32 7.69
N VAL A 20 -2.99 -6.27 7.59
CA VAL A 20 -3.32 -5.07 6.79
C VAL A 20 -2.47 -5.10 5.53
N ALA A 21 -3.09 -4.97 4.37
CA ALA A 21 -2.39 -4.82 3.10
C ALA A 21 -2.67 -3.45 2.49
N ALA A 22 -1.68 -2.89 1.81
CA ALA A 22 -1.82 -1.68 1.04
C ALA A 22 -1.45 -1.93 -0.42
N ALA A 23 -2.09 -1.20 -1.32
CA ALA A 23 -1.70 -1.10 -2.73
C ALA A 23 -1.51 0.37 -3.09
N VAL A 24 -0.46 0.68 -3.84
CA VAL A 24 -0.15 2.03 -4.34
C VAL A 24 0.17 1.93 -5.82
N ALA A 25 -0.50 2.75 -6.64
CA ALA A 25 -0.27 2.88 -8.06
C ALA A 25 0.21 4.28 -8.41
N VAL A 26 1.25 4.35 -9.24
CA VAL A 26 1.78 5.60 -9.79
C VAL A 26 1.11 5.83 -11.15
N LEU A 27 0.33 6.91 -11.25
CA LEU A 27 -0.43 7.25 -12.46
C LEU A 27 0.32 8.26 -13.34
N ASP A 28 1.12 9.11 -12.71
CA ASP A 28 2.02 10.05 -13.36
C ASP A 28 3.44 9.88 -12.81
N GLY A 29 4.22 9.02 -13.46
CA GLY A 29 5.58 8.68 -13.03
C GLY A 29 6.65 9.66 -13.50
N GLU A 30 6.29 10.66 -14.29
CA GLU A 30 7.22 11.72 -14.75
C GLU A 30 7.05 13.01 -13.94
N ASP A 31 6.01 13.10 -13.11
CA ASP A 31 5.77 14.23 -12.21
C ASP A 31 6.92 14.37 -11.18
N PRO A 32 7.57 15.56 -11.09
CA PRO A 32 8.69 15.77 -10.19
C PRO A 32 8.37 15.60 -8.70
N GLU A 33 7.16 16.01 -8.26
CA GLU A 33 6.76 15.87 -6.85
C GLU A 33 6.51 14.39 -6.51
N VAL A 34 5.94 13.62 -7.45
CA VAL A 34 5.78 12.17 -7.30
C VAL A 34 7.14 11.49 -7.20
N LEU A 35 8.08 11.83 -8.08
CA LEU A 35 9.43 11.27 -8.05
C LEU A 35 10.19 11.60 -6.76
N GLU A 36 10.05 12.82 -6.25
CA GLU A 36 10.64 13.23 -4.97
C GLU A 36 10.05 12.43 -3.80
N LEU A 37 8.72 12.28 -3.75
CA LEU A 37 8.03 11.48 -2.74
C LEU A 37 8.49 10.01 -2.77
N LEU A 38 8.53 9.39 -3.95
CA LEU A 38 8.96 8.00 -4.10
C LEU A 38 10.43 7.80 -3.70
N SER A 39 11.29 8.77 -3.99
CA SER A 39 12.69 8.76 -3.54
C SER A 39 12.78 8.76 -2.00
N ALA A 40 11.97 9.58 -1.34
CA ALA A 40 11.94 9.66 0.13
C ALA A 40 11.39 8.38 0.80
N ILE A 41 10.48 7.65 0.13
CA ILE A 41 9.91 6.38 0.62
C ILE A 41 10.90 5.21 0.48
N ASN A 42 11.72 5.19 -0.58
CA ASN A 42 12.60 4.06 -0.90
C ASN A 42 13.68 3.79 0.19
N ASP A 43 14.06 4.80 0.99
CA ASP A 43 14.97 4.63 2.14
C ASP A 43 14.25 4.10 3.42
N SER A 44 13.18 3.31 3.22
CA SER A 44 12.24 2.87 4.28
C SER A 44 12.89 2.13 5.46
N LYS A 45 14.02 1.46 5.24
CA LYS A 45 14.75 0.70 6.27
C LYS A 45 15.43 1.60 7.31
N GLN A 46 15.56 2.89 7.04
CA GLN A 46 16.15 3.88 7.96
C GLN A 46 15.12 4.85 8.54
N LEU A 47 13.83 4.71 8.20
CA LEU A 47 12.80 5.65 8.62
C LEU A 47 12.36 5.44 10.06
N THR A 48 12.37 6.54 10.83
CA THR A 48 11.74 6.59 12.15
C THR A 48 10.22 6.48 12.02
N ALA A 49 9.53 6.09 13.10
CA ALA A 49 8.07 6.03 13.11
C ALA A 49 7.44 7.39 12.74
N GLN A 50 7.99 8.49 13.27
CA GLN A 50 7.55 9.84 12.96
C GLN A 50 7.71 10.17 11.47
N ARG A 51 8.83 9.78 10.85
CA ARG A 51 9.06 10.06 9.43
C ARG A 51 8.13 9.23 8.53
N ARG A 52 7.80 8.00 8.91
CA ARG A 52 6.78 7.20 8.19
C ARG A 52 5.41 7.85 8.24
N GLU A 53 5.01 8.39 9.40
CA GLU A 53 3.73 9.10 9.54
C GLU A 53 3.68 10.32 8.61
N GLN A 54 4.73 11.14 8.61
CA GLN A 54 4.83 12.30 7.70
C GLN A 54 4.74 11.91 6.23
N LEU A 55 5.44 10.84 5.82
CA LEU A 55 5.40 10.36 4.45
C LEU A 55 4.03 9.75 4.08
N TYR A 56 3.34 9.15 5.05
CA TYR A 56 1.97 8.67 4.87
C TYR A 56 1.00 9.84 4.66
N GLU A 57 1.08 10.87 5.51
CA GLU A 57 0.31 12.12 5.33
C GLU A 57 0.59 12.73 3.95
N GLU A 58 1.85 12.78 3.54
CA GLU A 58 2.25 13.33 2.25
C GLU A 58 1.71 12.50 1.07
N LEU A 59 1.84 11.16 1.11
CA LEU A 59 1.36 10.26 0.05
C LEU A 59 -0.16 10.30 -0.09
N THR A 60 -0.88 10.53 1.01
CA THR A 60 -2.34 10.58 1.04
C THR A 60 -2.91 11.99 0.88
N ASP A 61 -2.04 13.00 0.69
CA ASP A 61 -2.45 14.39 0.50
C ASP A 61 -3.27 14.55 -0.79
N PRO A 62 -4.40 15.28 -0.76
CA PRO A 62 -5.23 15.54 -1.93
C PRO A 62 -4.49 16.14 -3.13
N ARG A 63 -3.35 16.80 -2.94
CA ARG A 63 -2.55 17.32 -4.05
C ARG A 63 -2.10 16.22 -5.01
N PHE A 64 -1.91 14.98 -4.54
CA PHE A 64 -1.49 13.87 -5.38
C PHE A 64 -2.67 13.13 -6.04
N GLU A 65 -3.91 13.59 -5.84
CA GLU A 65 -5.08 13.02 -6.50
C GLU A 65 -4.90 13.04 -8.04
N GLY A 66 -5.16 11.90 -8.67
CA GLY A 66 -4.94 11.72 -10.11
C GLY A 66 -3.50 11.45 -10.54
N ARG A 67 -2.51 11.62 -9.65
CA ARG A 67 -1.09 11.30 -9.88
C ARG A 67 -0.65 10.04 -9.16
N ILE A 68 -1.21 9.80 -7.97
CA ILE A 68 -1.03 8.59 -7.17
C ILE A 68 -2.42 8.07 -6.77
N ALA A 69 -2.59 6.75 -6.82
CA ALA A 69 -3.76 6.07 -6.29
C ALA A 69 -3.33 5.06 -5.23
N TRP A 70 -4.14 4.91 -4.18
CA TRP A 70 -3.84 3.95 -3.11
C TRP A 70 -5.12 3.32 -2.58
N CYS A 71 -4.97 2.16 -1.95
CA CYS A 71 -6.05 1.44 -1.29
C CYS A 71 -5.49 0.60 -0.14
N ILE A 72 -6.25 0.46 0.93
CA ILE A 72 -5.92 -0.37 2.08
C ILE A 72 -7.03 -1.41 2.26
N ASP A 73 -6.64 -2.65 2.55
CA ASP A 73 -7.54 -3.72 2.91
C ASP A 73 -7.06 -4.41 4.20
N GLU A 74 -8.02 -4.95 4.95
CA GLU A 74 -7.75 -5.66 6.19
C GLU A 74 -8.32 -7.07 6.12
N ALA A 75 -7.49 -8.07 6.41
CA ALA A 75 -7.93 -9.43 6.68
C ALA A 75 -8.10 -9.62 8.20
N PRO A 76 -9.35 -9.72 8.70
CA PRO A 76 -9.60 -9.90 10.12
C PRO A 76 -9.13 -11.28 10.59
N VAL A 77 -8.96 -11.44 11.91
CA VAL A 77 -8.52 -12.70 12.54
C VAL A 77 -9.39 -13.89 12.12
N VAL A 78 -10.70 -13.69 11.96
CA VAL A 78 -11.63 -14.74 11.50
C VAL A 78 -11.29 -15.29 10.12
N ASP A 79 -10.75 -14.46 9.22
CA ASP A 79 -10.30 -14.90 7.89
C ASP A 79 -8.97 -15.64 7.99
N ILE A 80 -8.08 -15.20 8.87
CA ILE A 80 -6.80 -15.87 9.15
C ILE A 80 -7.04 -17.28 9.68
N ASP A 81 -7.94 -17.42 10.66
CA ASP A 81 -8.31 -18.71 11.25
C ASP A 81 -8.97 -19.65 10.22
N ARG A 82 -9.77 -19.09 9.31
CA ARG A 82 -10.49 -19.86 8.29
C ARG A 82 -9.60 -20.33 7.15
N PHE A 83 -8.68 -19.49 6.68
CA PHE A 83 -7.95 -19.71 5.44
C PHE A 83 -6.46 -19.94 5.61
N ASN A 84 -5.92 -19.75 6.82
CA ASN A 84 -4.51 -19.59 7.16
C ASN A 84 -3.91 -18.22 6.82
N ILE A 85 -2.80 -17.90 7.51
CA ILE A 85 -2.14 -16.60 7.42
C ILE A 85 -1.66 -16.25 6.01
N LEU A 86 -1.13 -17.22 5.26
CA LEU A 86 -0.65 -16.97 3.90
C LEU A 86 -1.80 -16.59 2.97
N GLN A 87 -2.91 -17.34 3.01
CA GLN A 87 -4.06 -17.07 2.15
C GLN A 87 -4.80 -15.79 2.54
N ALA A 88 -4.88 -15.48 3.84
CA ALA A 88 -5.44 -14.22 4.32
C ALA A 88 -4.61 -13.03 3.84
N SER A 89 -3.27 -13.08 3.93
CA SER A 89 -2.37 -12.06 3.39
C SER A 89 -2.50 -11.88 1.87
N LEU A 90 -2.43 -12.98 1.11
CA LEU A 90 -2.58 -12.93 -0.36
C LEU A 90 -3.95 -12.38 -0.78
N SER A 91 -5.01 -12.76 -0.06
CA SER A 91 -6.36 -12.26 -0.32
C SER A 91 -6.48 -10.76 -0.03
N SER A 92 -5.91 -10.30 1.09
CA SER A 92 -5.89 -8.88 1.46
C SER A 92 -5.15 -8.04 0.42
N MET A 93 -3.93 -8.43 0.03
CA MET A 93 -3.18 -7.75 -1.04
C MET A 93 -3.96 -7.72 -2.37
N ALA A 94 -4.58 -8.84 -2.76
CA ALA A 94 -5.38 -8.88 -3.98
C ALA A 94 -6.62 -7.98 -3.90
N ARG A 95 -7.24 -7.82 -2.73
CA ARG A 95 -8.36 -6.88 -2.52
C ARG A 95 -7.87 -5.43 -2.55
N ALA A 96 -6.74 -5.12 -1.91
CA ALA A 96 -6.15 -3.78 -1.96
C ALA A 96 -5.85 -3.35 -3.41
N VAL A 97 -5.23 -4.21 -4.22
CA VAL A 97 -4.97 -3.90 -5.64
C VAL A 97 -6.28 -3.70 -6.42
N ARG A 98 -7.30 -4.52 -6.18
CA ARG A 98 -8.62 -4.39 -6.84
C ARG A 98 -9.41 -3.16 -6.39
N GLY A 99 -9.14 -2.65 -5.19
CA GLY A 99 -9.77 -1.47 -4.63
C GLY A 99 -9.17 -0.16 -5.13
N LEU A 100 -8.07 -0.20 -5.89
CA LEU A 100 -7.51 0.98 -6.54
C LEU A 100 -8.53 1.60 -7.51
N PRO A 101 -8.71 2.94 -7.52
CA PRO A 101 -9.63 3.63 -8.42
C PRO A 101 -9.25 3.47 -9.90
N THR A 102 -7.96 3.28 -10.19
CA THR A 102 -7.43 3.00 -11.52
C THR A 102 -6.92 1.57 -11.57
N ARG A 103 -7.29 0.81 -12.61
CA ARG A 103 -6.80 -0.56 -12.78
C ARG A 103 -5.33 -0.54 -13.26
N PRO A 104 -4.38 -1.11 -12.49
CA PRO A 104 -3.01 -1.31 -12.96
C PRO A 104 -2.97 -2.39 -14.06
N GLN A 105 -1.92 -2.39 -14.89
CA GLN A 105 -1.68 -3.52 -15.80
C GLN A 105 -1.44 -4.82 -15.01
N ALA A 106 -1.87 -5.94 -15.61
CA ALA A 106 -1.75 -7.29 -15.03
C ALA A 106 -0.49 -8.00 -15.51
#